data_AF-J9F7J7-F1
#
_entry.id   AF-J9F7J7-F1
#
_cell.length_a   1.000
_cell.length_b   1.000
_cell.length_c   1.000
_cell.angle_alpha   90.00
_cell.angle_beta   90.00
_cell.angle_gamma   90.00
#
_symmetry.space_group_name_H-M   'P 1'
#
loop_
_entity.id
_entity.type
_entity.pdbx_description
1 polymer ?
#
loop_
_entity_poly.entity_id
_entity_poly.type
_entity_poly.pdbx_seq_one_letter_code
_entity_poly.pdbx_strand_id
1 'polypeptide(L)' 'MAEKEHNLSNVEVMRYSRQILVQEFGVQGQERLRATSLLIVGAGGLGCPVALYCAGAGDFIKLLFIMN' A
#
# COMPACT_ATOMS: atom_id res chain seq x y z
N MET A 1 22.74 4.87 -15.99
CA MET A 1 21.62 4.15 -15.36
C MET A 1 20.38 4.98 -15.58
N ALA A 2 19.44 4.52 -16.39
CA ALA A 2 18.22 5.27 -16.64
C ALA A 2 17.42 5.34 -15.33
N GLU A 3 17.20 6.53 -14.79
CA GLU A 3 16.17 6.76 -13.78
C GLU A 3 14.85 6.33 -14.43
N LYS A 4 14.35 5.15 -14.06
CA LYS A 4 12.99 4.76 -14.44
C LYS A 4 12.06 5.74 -13.72
N GLU A 5 11.35 6.57 -14.48
CA GLU A 5 10.21 7.30 -13.95
C GLU A 5 9.29 6.31 -13.25
N HIS A 6 9.08 6.53 -11.95
CA HIS A 6 8.08 5.80 -11.18
C HIS A 6 6.76 6.54 -11.23
N ASN A 7 5.64 5.82 -11.13
CA ASN A 7 4.32 6.44 -11.15
C ASN A 7 3.84 6.90 -9.76
N LEU A 8 4.74 6.95 -8.77
CA LEU A 8 4.48 7.53 -7.45
C LEU A 8 4.61 9.05 -7.49
N SER A 9 3.69 9.75 -6.85
CA SER A 9 3.80 11.18 -6.61
C SER A 9 4.87 11.49 -5.56
N ASN A 10 5.38 12.72 -5.54
CA ASN A 10 6.36 13.16 -4.52
C ASN A 10 5.85 12.98 -3.09
N VAL A 11 4.53 13.13 -2.86
CA VAL A 11 3.91 12.92 -1.55
C VAL A 11 3.95 11.45 -1.15
N GLU A 12 3.64 10.54 -2.08
CA GLU A 12 3.73 9.09 -1.85
C GLU A 12 5.17 8.66 -1.59
N VAL A 13 6.13 9.15 -2.36
CA VAL A 13 7.57 8.83 -2.15
C VAL A 13 8.02 9.27 -0.77
N MET A 14 7.67 10.48 -0.33
CA MET A 14 8.02 10.95 1.01
C MET A 14 7.35 10.09 2.10
N ARG A 15 6.06 9.80 1.96
CA ARG A 15 5.27 9.00 2.92
C ARG A 15 5.80 7.56 3.05
N TYR A 16 6.12 6.92 1.93
CA TYR A 16 6.52 5.51 1.86
C TYR A 16 8.03 5.28 1.77
N SER A 17 8.83 6.35 1.91
CA SER A 17 10.30 6.33 1.82
C SER A 17 10.95 5.18 2.60
N ARG A 18 10.53 4.97 3.86
CA ARG A 18 11.05 3.87 4.71
C ARG A 18 10.78 2.48 4.14
N GLN A 19 9.62 2.27 3.51
CA GLN A 19 9.27 0.98 2.88
C GLN A 19 10.06 0.80 1.58
N ILE A 20 10.18 1.86 0.78
CA ILE A 20 10.92 1.87 -0.48
C ILE A 20 12.41 1.57 -0.27
N LEU A 21 13.00 2.00 0.86
CA LEU A 21 14.41 1.72 1.20
C LEU A 21 14.71 0.24 1.48
N VAL A 22 13.69 -0.58 1.75
CA VAL A 22 13.88 -2.02 1.95
C VAL A 22 14.27 -2.66 0.61
N GLN A 23 15.42 -3.32 0.57
CA GLN A 23 16.06 -3.80 -0.67
C GLN A 23 15.15 -4.76 -1.46
N GLU A 24 14.41 -5.63 -0.78
CA GLU A 24 13.50 -6.60 -1.40
C GLU A 24 12.18 -5.98 -1.85
N PHE A 25 11.84 -4.77 -1.39
CA PHE A 25 10.58 -4.11 -1.68
C PHE A 25 10.75 -3.05 -2.78
N GLY A 26 11.60 -2.05 -2.54
CA GLY A 26 11.90 -0.99 -3.49
C GLY A 26 10.68 -0.18 -3.95
N VAL A 27 10.91 0.65 -4.98
CA VAL A 27 9.84 1.42 -5.63
C VAL A 27 8.83 0.51 -6.34
N GLN A 28 9.32 -0.58 -6.95
CA GLN A 28 8.47 -1.54 -7.65
C GLN A 28 7.47 -2.25 -6.72
N GLY A 29 7.88 -2.54 -5.48
CA GLY A 29 6.99 -3.09 -4.46
C GLY A 29 5.83 -2.15 -4.16
N GLN A 30 6.12 -0.85 -4.02
CA GLN A 30 5.10 0.16 -3.73
C GLN A 30 4.14 0.36 -4.90
N GLU A 31 4.64 0.35 -6.15
CA GLU A 31 3.79 0.43 -7.34
C GLU A 31 2.85 -0.77 -7.47
N ARG A 32 3.35 -1.99 -7.18
CA ARG A 32 2.53 -3.21 -7.15
C ARG A 32 1.47 -3.15 -6.05
N LEU A 33 1.84 -2.66 -4.87
CA LEU A 33 0.93 -2.52 -3.74
C LEU A 33 -0.18 -1.51 -4.07
N ARG A 34 0.16 -0.38 -4.69
CA ARG A 34 -0.81 0.60 -5.20
C ARG A 34 -1.77 -0.01 -6.22
N ALA A 35 -1.28 -0.86 -7.13
CA ALA A 35 -2.10 -1.54 -8.13
C ALA A 35 -3.01 -2.65 -7.55
N THR A 36 -2.90 -2.97 -6.26
CA THR A 36 -3.67 -4.05 -5.63
C THR A 36 -5.05 -3.58 -5.16
N SER A 37 -6.02 -4.49 -5.14
CA SER A 37 -7.32 -4.29 -4.49
C SER A 37 -7.48 -5.29 -3.34
N LEU A 38 -8.04 -4.85 -2.22
CA LEU A 38 -8.10 -5.63 -0.98
C LEU A 38 -9.55 -5.68 -0.46
N LEU A 39 -10.04 -6.89 -0.20
CA LEU A 39 -11.37 -7.15 0.36
C LEU A 39 -11.21 -7.68 1.78
N ILE A 40 -11.74 -6.95 2.76
CA ILE A 40 -11.77 -7.37 4.15
C ILE A 40 -13.21 -7.78 4.50
N VAL A 41 -13.39 -9.06 4.83
CA VAL A 41 -14.68 -9.60 5.27
C VAL A 41 -14.74 -9.57 6.80
N GLY A 42 -15.60 -8.71 7.34
CA GLY A 42 -15.75 -8.46 8.76
C GLY A 42 -14.90 -7.29 9.25
N ALA A 43 -15.55 -6.25 9.77
CA ALA A 43 -14.91 -5.08 10.40
C ALA A 43 -14.86 -5.22 11.94
N GLY A 44 -14.54 -6.43 12.44
CA GLY A 44 -14.42 -6.73 13.86
C GLY A 44 -12.99 -6.63 14.38
N GLY A 45 -12.68 -7.31 15.49
CA GLY A 45 -11.36 -7.26 16.15
C GLY A 45 -10.18 -7.71 15.28
N LEU A 46 -10.43 -8.48 14.22
CA LEU A 46 -9.40 -8.91 13.26
C LEU A 46 -9.32 -8.01 12.02
N GLY A 47 -10.47 -7.59 11.49
CA GLY A 47 -10.51 -6.76 10.28
C GLY A 47 -9.98 -5.34 10.51
N CYS A 48 -10.21 -4.77 11.69
CA CYS A 48 -9.80 -3.41 12.02
C CYS A 48 -8.26 -3.22 12.07
N PRO A 49 -7.47 -4.07 12.75
CA PRO A 49 -6.01 -3.94 12.71
C PRO A 49 -5.43 -4.22 11.31
N VAL A 50 -5.97 -5.21 10.58
CA VAL A 50 -5.53 -5.50 9.20
C VAL A 50 -5.76 -4.29 8.30
N ALA A 51 -6.94 -3.68 8.38
CA ALA A 51 -7.27 -2.45 7.67
C ALA A 51 -6.26 -1.32 7.92
N LEU A 52 -5.94 -1.09 9.19
CA LEU A 52 -5.04 -0.02 9.63
C LEU A 52 -3.63 -0.22 9.03
N TYR A 53 -3.09 -1.44 9.13
CA TYR A 53 -1.77 -1.73 8.59
C TYR A 53 -1.73 -1.69 7.08
N CYS A 54 -2.76 -2.23 6.42
CA CYS A 54 -2.89 -2.13 4.97
C CYS A 54 -2.90 -0.65 4.56
N ALA A 55 -3.81 0.16 5.08
CA ALA A 55 -3.95 1.57 4.70
C ALA A 55 -2.68 2.39 4.99
N GLY A 56 -1.90 2.02 6.01
CA GLY A 56 -0.59 2.63 6.30
C GLY A 56 0.54 2.13 5.39
N ALA A 57 0.42 0.92 4.83
CA ALA A 57 1.41 0.34 3.94
C ALA A 57 1.38 0.97 2.53
N GLY A 58 0.23 1.42 2.06
CA GLY A 58 0.14 2.14 0.79
C GLY A 58 -1.28 2.47 0.37
N ASP A 59 -1.37 3.28 -0.69
CA ASP A 59 -2.64 3.66 -1.29
C ASP A 59 -3.08 2.58 -2.30
N PHE A 60 -3.80 1.57 -1.84
CA PHE A 60 -4.42 0.58 -2.74
C PHE A 60 -5.45 1.24 -3.65
N ILE A 61 -5.63 0.68 -4.85
CA ILE A 61 -6.71 1.10 -5.78
C ILE A 61 -8.07 1.05 -5.08
N LYS A 62 -8.35 -0.03 -4.34
CA LYS A 62 -9.62 -0.25 -3.64
C LYS A 62 -9.40 -1.02 -2.35
N LEU A 63 -9.97 -0.51 -1.26
CA LEU A 63 -10.13 -1.22 0.00
C LEU A 63 -11.63 -1.29 0.31
N LEU A 64 -12.18 -2.50 0.36
CA LEU A 64 -13.61 -2.72 0.61
C LEU A 64 -13.82 -3.52 1.90
N PHE A 65 -14.79 -3.09 2.70
CA PHE A 65 -15.27 -3.82 3.87
C PHE A 65 -16.64 -4.41 3.61
N ILE A 66 -16.82 -5.67 3.98
CA ILE A 66 -18.14 -6.27 4.13
C ILE A 66 -18.42 -6.36 5.62
N MET A 67 -19.43 -5.63 6.07
CA MET A 67 -19.98 -5.73 7.43
C MET A 67 -21.27 -6.57 7.35
N ASN A 68 -21.50 -7.41 8.36
CA ASN A 68 -22.77 -8.13 8.50
C ASN A 68 -23.82 -7.21 9.10
#